data_AF-A0A9W8QN97-F1
#
_entry.id   AF-A0A9W8QN97-F1
#
_cell.length_a   1.000
_cell.length_b   1.000
_cell.length_c   1.000
_cell.angle_alpha   90.00
_cell.angle_beta   90.00
_cell.angle_gamma   90.00
#
_symmetry.space_group_name_H-M   'P 1'
#
loop_
_entity.id
_entity.type
_entity.pdbx_description
1 polymer ?
#
loop_
_entity_poly.entity_id
_entity_poly.type
_entity_poly.pdbx_seq_one_letter_code
_entity_poly.pdbx_strand_id
1 'polypeptide(L)' 'MMEIIMGEFQTATVIMVSHRLGVVVDMFNRVLIMDKGQLVEDGAPRTLAKTDGSWFAQLLKSAKEH' A
#
# COMPACT_ATOMS: atom_id res chain seq x y z
N MET A 1 15.21 -4.45 -6.11
CA MET A 1 15.11 -2.99 -5.84
C MET A 1 14.49 -2.72 -4.48
N MET A 2 13.24 -3.14 -4.19
CA MET A 2 12.62 -2.88 -2.89
C MET A 2 13.38 -3.49 -1.70
N GLU A 3 13.93 -4.69 -1.86
CA GLU A 3 14.77 -5.31 -0.83
C GLU A 3 15.99 -4.46 -0.45
N ILE A 4 16.61 -3.78 -1.43
CA ILE A 4 17.74 -2.87 -1.17
C ILE A 4 17.25 -1.67 -0.37
N ILE A 5 16.13 -1.06 -0.75
CA ILE A 5 15.58 0.10 -0.02
C ILE A 5 15.25 -0.29 1.43
N MET A 6 14.59 -1.42 1.65
CA MET A 6 14.24 -1.87 3.00
C MET A 6 15.48 -2.27 3.82
N GLY A 7 16.55 -2.74 3.17
CA GLY A 7 17.82 -3.06 3.81
C GLY A 7 18.64 -1.81 4.20
N GLU A 8 18.72 -0.82 3.33
CA GLU A 8 19.55 0.39 3.55
C GLU A 8 18.88 1.40 4.51
N PHE A 9 17.54 1.44 4.52
CA PHE A 9 16.78 2.48 5.25
C PHE A 9 16.10 1.97 6.52
N GLN A 10 16.67 0.97 7.19
CA GLN A 10 16.07 0.33 8.39
C GLN A 10 15.74 1.29 9.53
N THR A 11 16.46 2.41 9.66
CA THR A 11 16.25 3.43 10.71
C THR A 11 15.52 4.68 10.22
N ALA A 12 15.15 4.74 8.95
CA ALA A 12 14.49 5.88 8.35
C ALA A 12 12.99 5.62 8.13
N THR A 13 12.21 6.71 8.01
CA THR A 13 10.83 6.61 7.52
C THR A 13 10.84 6.61 6.00
N VAL A 14 10.37 5.52 5.38
CA VAL A 14 10.25 5.40 3.92
C VAL A 14 8.84 5.76 3.49
N ILE A 15 8.72 6.83 2.71
CA ILE A 15 7.47 7.21 2.03
C ILE A 15 7.60 6.81 0.56
N MET A 16 6.68 5.98 0.09
CA MET A 16 6.69 5.48 -1.29
C MET A 16 5.33 5.69 -1.96
N VAL A 17 5.36 6.18 -3.20
CA VAL A 17 4.21 6.16 -4.12
C VAL A 17 4.39 4.98 -5.06
N SER A 18 3.40 4.08 -5.12
CA SER A 18 3.50 2.83 -5.88
C SER A 18 2.19 2.50 -6.58
N HIS A 19 2.29 1.99 -7.81
CA HIS A 19 1.19 1.36 -8.53
C HIS A 19 1.17 -0.18 -8.34
N ARG A 20 2.21 -0.74 -7.71
CA ARG A 20 2.37 -2.20 -7.50
C ARG A 20 1.91 -2.59 -6.10
N LEU A 21 0.60 -2.75 -5.94
CA LEU A 21 -0.03 -2.95 -4.64
C LEU A 21 0.39 -4.24 -3.93
N GLY A 22 0.73 -5.30 -4.67
CA GLY A 22 1.17 -6.57 -4.06
C GLY A 22 2.39 -6.41 -3.15
N VAL A 23 3.35 -5.56 -3.53
CA VAL A 23 4.56 -5.31 -2.73
C VAL A 23 4.24 -4.44 -1.50
N VAL A 24 3.26 -3.53 -1.63
CA VAL A 24 2.83 -2.64 -0.55
C VAL A 24 2.23 -3.44 0.61
N VAL A 25 1.45 -4.50 0.31
CA VAL A 25 0.82 -5.36 1.32
C VAL A 25 1.85 -5.97 2.27
N ASP A 26 3.01 -6.37 1.74
CA ASP A 26 4.00 -7.13 2.50
C ASP A 26 5.09 -6.29 3.15
N MET A 27 5.47 -5.16 2.54
CA MET A 27 6.64 -4.38 2.97
C MET A 27 6.32 -3.11 3.76
N PHE A 28 5.07 -2.62 3.73
CA PHE A 28 4.69 -1.38 4.39
C PHE A 28 3.74 -1.63 5.58
N ASN A 29 3.89 -0.79 6.60
CA ASN A 29 3.07 -0.84 7.81
C ASN A 29 1.81 0.04 7.72
N ARG A 30 1.81 1.04 6.81
CA ARG A 30 0.71 1.99 6.58
C ARG A 30 0.58 2.28 5.08
N VAL A 31 -0.66 2.42 4.60
CA VAL A 31 -0.98 2.89 3.25
C VAL A 31 -1.99 4.03 3.33
N LEU A 32 -1.81 5.00 2.44
CA LEU A 32 -2.71 6.13 2.24
C LEU A 32 -3.28 6.02 0.83
N ILE A 33 -4.60 6.03 0.70
CA ILE A 33 -5.29 6.02 -0.59
C ILE A 33 -5.87 7.39 -0.86
N MET A 34 -5.55 7.92 -2.03
CA MET A 34 -6.06 9.20 -2.48
C MET A 34 -6.94 9.01 -3.71
N ASP A 35 -8.10 9.66 -3.73
CA ASP A 35 -8.95 9.81 -4.90
C ASP A 35 -9.32 11.29 -5.08
N LYS A 36 -9.21 11.80 -6.32
CA LYS A 36 -9.56 13.18 -6.67
C LYS A 36 -8.99 14.26 -5.73
N GLY A 37 -7.76 14.07 -5.27
CA GLY A 37 -7.06 15.00 -4.38
C GLY A 37 -7.48 14.92 -2.91
N GLN A 38 -8.28 13.93 -2.52
CA GLN A 38 -8.70 13.70 -1.14
C GLN A 38 -8.13 12.38 -0.61
N LEU A 39 -7.76 12.36 0.67
CA LEU A 39 -7.41 11.13 1.38
C LEU A 39 -8.70 10.36 1.67
N VAL A 40 -8.90 9.22 1.00
CA VAL A 40 -10.13 8.42 1.13
C VAL A 40 -9.96 7.20 2.04
N GLU A 41 -8.72 6.77 2.29
CA GLU A 41 -8.44 5.66 3.20
C GLU A 41 -7.02 5.76 3.79
N ASP A 42 -6.88 5.34 5.04
CA ASP A 42 -5.62 5.32 5.79
C ASP A 42 -5.62 4.14 6.76
N GLY A 43 -4.60 3.28 6.67
CA GLY A 43 -4.47 2.18 7.62
C GLY A 43 -3.41 1.15 7.25
N ALA A 44 -3.39 0.05 8.00
CA ALA A 44 -2.45 -1.03 7.78
C ALA A 44 -2.83 -1.85 6.52
N PRO A 45 -1.91 -2.03 5.55
CA PRO A 45 -2.22 -2.72 4.28
C PRO A 45 -2.82 -4.11 4.48
N ARG A 46 -2.26 -4.91 5.38
CA ARG A 46 -2.72 -6.28 5.65
C ARG A 46 -4.14 -6.33 6.22
N THR A 47 -4.53 -5.33 7.01
CA THR A 47 -5.89 -5.23 7.56
C THR A 47 -6.85 -4.77 6.47
N LEU A 48 -6.53 -3.67 5.80
CA LEU A 48 -7.38 -3.10 4.75
C LEU A 48 -7.60 -4.08 3.60
N ALA A 49 -6.61 -4.91 3.24
CA ALA A 49 -6.75 -5.93 2.21
C ALA A 49 -7.80 -7.01 2.52
N LYS A 50 -8.14 -7.21 3.80
CA LYS A 50 -9.14 -8.18 4.28
C LYS A 50 -10.47 -7.54 4.69
N THR A 51 -10.50 -6.21 4.76
CA THR A 51 -11.70 -5.47 5.14
C THR A 51 -12.67 -5.39 3.95
N ASP A 52 -13.90 -5.84 4.16
CA ASP A 52 -14.95 -5.71 3.15
C ASP A 52 -15.28 -4.22 2.92
N GLY A 53 -15.37 -3.85 1.64
CA GLY A 53 -15.63 -2.46 1.22
C GLY A 53 -14.42 -1.52 1.28
N SER A 54 -13.25 -1.95 1.74
CA SER A 54 -12.06 -1.09 1.77
C SER A 54 -11.61 -0.66 0.37
N TRP A 55 -11.15 0.58 0.24
CA TRP A 55 -10.66 1.12 -1.03
C TRP A 55 -9.42 0.36 -1.49
N PHE A 56 -8.50 0.08 -0.58
CA PHE A 56 -7.28 -0.67 -0.85
C PHE A 56 -7.56 -2.10 -1.30
N ALA A 57 -8.56 -2.78 -0.71
CA ALA A 57 -8.97 -4.12 -1.13
C ALA A 57 -9.55 -4.13 -2.56
N GLN A 58 -10.34 -3.11 -2.91
CA GLN A 58 -10.89 -2.96 -4.27
C GLN A 58 -9.77 -2.71 -5.30
N LEU A 59 -8.84 -1.80 -4.98
CA LEU A 59 -7.67 -1.53 -5.84
C LEU A 59 -6.80 -2.78 -6.03
N LEU A 60 -6.60 -3.58 -4.97
CA LEU A 60 -5.83 -4.82 -5.04
C LEU A 60 -6.50 -5.87 -5.94
N LYS A 61 -7.83 -5.94 -5.96
CA LYS A 61 -8.59 -6.82 -6.86
C LYS A 61 -8.42 -6.37 -8.32
N SER A 62 -8.64 -5.09 -8.60
CA SER A 62 -8.50 -4.52 -9.95
C SER A 62 -7.08 -4.67 -10.52
N ALA A 63 -6.06 -4.53 -9.67
CA ALA A 63 -4.66 -4.70 -10.08
C ALA A 63 -4.26 -6.16 -10.39
N LYS A 64 -5.08 -7.16 -10.01
CA LYS A 64 -4.84 -8.58 -10.33
C LYS A 64 -5.56 -9.04 -11.59
N GLU A 65 -6.51 -8.25 -12.10
CA GLU A 65 -7.30 -8.56 -13.30
C GLU A 65 -6.61 -8.12 -14.60
N HIS A 66 -5.42 -7.52 -14.50
CA HIS A 66 -4.52 -7.15 -15.60
C HIS A 66 -3.18 -7.89 -15.47
#